data_AF-A0A0R2LFL7-F1
#
_entry.id   AF-A0A0R2LFL7-F1
#
_cell.length_a   1.000
_cell.length_b   1.000
_cell.length_c   1.000
_cell.angle_alpha   90.00
_cell.angle_beta   90.00
_cell.angle_gamma   90.00
#
_symmetry.space_group_name_H-M   'P 1'
#
loop_
_entity.id
_entity.type
_entity.pdbx_description
1 polymer ?
#
loop_
_entity_poly.entity_id
_entity_poly.type
_entity_poly.pdbx_seq_one_letter_code
_entity_poly.pdbx_strand_id
1 'polypeptide(L)'
;MAEEKAGSTSFHGIQWITFGILDETGKLIADATKGVSGDGIYLVDGDGQGATTANVTGLETKGTPQWANNKIKRQTHGKMAPEVAITMLDMPFKLLQKLKGYVTDGKGGWVLSSANKPHVAMLIKSTGFDGEDYFEGFANGELIEPGHTHGTDTTNETDANTALTYSALVPIDNKIFVDDKGNQQPMKMWASTDEGFEEESMYSEVFGGFKPNAGDNVSNSSSATDHTTTVPNGAAS
;
A
#
# COMPACT_ATOMS: atom_id res chain seq x y z
N MET A 1 -7.05 30.48 21.72
CA MET A 1 -6.16 29.35 21.44
C MET A 1 -7.07 28.19 21.12
N ALA A 2 -7.08 27.71 19.88
CA ALA A 2 -7.83 26.51 19.55
C ALA A 2 -7.14 25.34 20.25
N GLU A 3 -7.91 24.46 20.86
CA GLU A 3 -7.42 23.25 21.51
C GLU A 3 -6.91 22.31 20.42
N GLU A 4 -5.62 21.97 20.46
CA GLU A 4 -5.03 20.95 19.60
C GLU A 4 -5.76 19.64 19.91
N LYS A 5 -6.48 19.08 18.91
CA LYS A 5 -7.12 17.78 19.10
C LYS A 5 -6.01 16.77 19.35
N ALA A 6 -5.95 16.23 20.56
CA ALA A 6 -5.08 15.11 20.88
C ALA A 6 -5.50 13.92 20.03
N GLY A 7 -4.77 13.64 18.94
CA GLY A 7 -4.98 12.47 18.11
C GLY A 7 -4.82 11.15 18.89
N SER A 8 -5.02 10.03 18.21
CA SER A 8 -4.98 8.68 18.75
C SER A 8 -3.73 7.93 18.32
N THR A 9 -3.14 7.17 19.24
CA THR A 9 -2.10 6.16 18.94
C THR A 9 -2.67 4.73 18.92
N SER A 10 -3.99 4.61 19.02
CA SER A 10 -4.74 3.35 18.95
C SER A 10 -5.69 3.38 17.76
N PHE A 11 -5.61 2.37 16.92
CA PHE A 11 -6.36 2.30 15.67
C PHE A 11 -7.36 1.13 15.71
N HIS A 12 -8.53 1.31 15.10
CA HIS A 12 -9.47 0.25 14.79
C HIS A 12 -9.87 0.35 13.33
N GLY A 13 -10.01 -0.80 12.67
CA GLY A 13 -10.46 -0.84 11.27
C GLY A 13 -9.40 -0.32 10.31
N ILE A 14 -8.89 -1.23 9.46
CA ILE A 14 -8.27 -0.83 8.22
C ILE A 14 -9.43 -0.44 7.30
N GLN A 15 -9.44 0.80 6.81
CA GLN A 15 -10.45 1.21 5.84
C GLN A 15 -10.08 0.64 4.47
N TRP A 16 -8.85 0.87 4.04
CA TRP A 16 -8.37 0.39 2.75
C TRP A 16 -6.84 0.41 2.67
N ILE A 17 -6.33 -0.31 1.65
CA ILE A 17 -4.93 -0.20 1.21
C ILE A 17 -4.93 0.16 -0.28
N THR A 18 -4.17 1.20 -0.63
CA THR A 18 -3.97 1.62 -2.02
C THR A 18 -2.56 1.26 -2.47
N PHE A 19 -2.44 0.72 -3.68
CA PHE A 19 -1.15 0.40 -4.29
C PHE A 19 -0.92 1.21 -5.57
N GLY A 20 0.36 1.43 -5.90
CA GLY A 20 0.83 1.97 -7.17
C GLY A 20 2.16 1.33 -7.56
N ILE A 21 2.49 1.36 -8.85
CA ILE A 21 3.82 0.95 -9.34
C ILE A 21 4.53 2.20 -9.88
N LEU A 22 5.76 2.41 -9.43
CA LEU A 22 6.61 3.52 -9.87
C LEU A 22 7.62 3.04 -10.92
N ASP A 23 8.05 3.97 -11.76
CA ASP A 23 9.20 3.79 -12.64
C ASP A 23 10.53 4.02 -11.89
N GLU A 24 11.64 3.79 -12.59
CA GLU A 24 13.01 3.96 -12.08
C GLU A 24 13.34 5.42 -11.68
N THR A 25 12.47 6.38 -11.99
CA THR A 25 12.61 7.79 -11.61
C THR A 25 11.71 8.18 -10.45
N GLY A 26 10.93 7.24 -9.92
CA GLY A 26 9.96 7.49 -8.85
C GLY A 26 8.65 8.11 -9.32
N LYS A 27 8.32 8.02 -10.61
CA LYS A 27 7.04 8.48 -11.16
C LYS A 27 6.04 7.35 -11.27
N LEU A 28 4.77 7.66 -10.99
CA LEU A 28 3.69 6.69 -11.08
C LEU A 28 3.48 6.22 -12.53
N ILE A 29 3.35 4.91 -12.71
CA ILE A 29 3.00 4.31 -13.99
C ILE A 29 1.48 4.28 -14.13
N ALA A 30 0.91 5.33 -14.72
CA ALA A 30 -0.49 5.43 -15.11
C ALA A 30 -0.76 4.71 -16.46
N ASP A 31 -0.76 3.38 -16.41
CA ASP A 31 -0.98 2.52 -17.57
C ASP A 31 -1.61 1.19 -17.12
N ALA A 32 -2.78 0.84 -17.65
CA ALA A 32 -3.49 -0.37 -17.23
C ALA A 32 -2.76 -1.69 -17.55
N THR A 33 -1.77 -1.68 -18.43
CA THR A 33 -0.97 -2.86 -18.80
C THR A 33 0.32 -2.95 -17.99
N LYS A 34 1.02 -1.82 -17.81
CA LYS A 34 2.33 -1.76 -17.13
C LYS A 34 2.23 -1.44 -15.63
N GLY A 35 1.28 -0.60 -15.26
CA GLY A 35 0.97 -0.23 -13.88
C GLY A 35 -0.20 -1.05 -13.32
N VAL A 36 -0.75 -0.58 -12.20
CA VAL A 36 -1.86 -1.25 -11.51
C VAL A 36 -3.23 -0.94 -12.14
N SER A 37 -3.38 0.26 -12.73
CA SER A 37 -4.62 0.75 -13.37
C SER A 37 -4.29 1.83 -14.42
N GLY A 38 -5.30 2.29 -15.17
CA GLY A 38 -5.14 3.42 -16.09
C GLY A 38 -4.82 4.74 -15.40
N ASP A 39 -5.35 4.94 -14.20
CA ASP A 39 -5.11 6.14 -13.38
C ASP A 39 -3.85 6.03 -12.52
N GLY A 40 -3.21 4.85 -12.51
CA GLY A 40 -1.91 4.57 -11.91
C GLY A 40 -1.96 4.07 -10.47
N ILE A 41 -3.07 4.24 -9.74
CA ILE A 41 -3.29 3.65 -8.41
C ILE A 41 -4.45 2.65 -8.42
N TYR A 42 -4.44 1.70 -7.48
CA TYR A 42 -5.54 0.76 -7.26
C TYR A 42 -5.88 0.71 -5.77
N LEU A 43 -7.10 1.10 -5.44
CA LEU A 43 -7.69 0.97 -4.12
C LEU A 43 -8.21 -0.46 -3.92
N VAL A 44 -7.75 -1.15 -2.89
CA VAL A 44 -8.28 -2.46 -2.53
C VAL A 44 -9.36 -2.31 -1.47
N ASP A 45 -10.56 -1.95 -1.93
CA ASP A 45 -11.80 -1.76 -1.15
C ASP A 45 -13.02 -2.01 -2.07
N GLY A 46 -13.11 -3.22 -2.62
CA GLY A 46 -14.19 -3.63 -3.52
C GLY A 46 -15.26 -4.43 -2.78
N ASP A 47 -16.36 -4.77 -3.45
CA ASP A 47 -17.53 -5.47 -2.87
C ASP A 47 -17.22 -6.81 -2.15
N GLY A 48 -16.02 -7.37 -2.33
CA GLY A 48 -15.47 -8.47 -1.52
C GLY A 48 -13.97 -8.36 -1.24
N GLN A 49 -13.31 -7.29 -1.68
CA GLN A 49 -11.85 -7.13 -1.59
C GLN A 49 -11.49 -6.28 -0.39
N GLY A 50 -10.46 -6.65 0.35
CA GLY A 50 -9.99 -5.81 1.45
C GLY A 50 -8.82 -6.38 2.21
N ALA A 51 -8.22 -5.54 3.05
CA ALA A 51 -7.21 -5.97 3.99
C ALA A 51 -7.87 -6.43 5.29
N THR A 52 -7.54 -7.64 5.74
CA THR A 52 -7.99 -8.15 7.04
C THR A 52 -6.98 -7.85 8.15
N THR A 53 -5.70 -7.75 7.79
CA THR A 53 -4.61 -7.37 8.71
C THR A 53 -3.54 -6.60 7.95
N ALA A 54 -2.94 -5.60 8.59
CA ALA A 54 -1.71 -4.95 8.17
C ALA A 54 -0.86 -4.70 9.42
N ASN A 55 0.25 -5.42 9.54
CA ASN A 55 1.15 -5.33 10.70
C ASN A 55 2.46 -4.69 10.25
N VAL A 56 2.69 -3.44 10.68
CA VAL A 56 3.94 -2.73 10.41
C VAL A 56 4.94 -3.00 11.53
N THR A 57 6.15 -3.42 11.15
CA THR A 57 7.27 -3.67 12.07
C THR A 57 8.52 -2.93 11.59
N GLY A 58 9.62 -2.95 12.36
CA GLY A 58 10.87 -2.30 11.95
C GLY A 58 10.88 -0.77 12.00
N LEU A 59 9.89 -0.16 12.67
CA LEU A 59 9.73 1.28 12.82
C LEU A 59 10.86 1.94 13.62
N GLU A 60 11.25 1.33 14.74
CA GLU A 60 12.33 1.82 15.59
C GLU A 60 13.26 0.68 16.01
N THR A 61 14.55 0.97 16.09
CA THR A 61 15.54 0.06 16.66
C THR A 61 15.98 0.57 18.02
N LYS A 62 15.93 -0.30 19.04
CA LYS A 62 16.45 0.03 20.37
C LYS A 62 17.90 0.51 20.27
N GLY A 63 18.18 1.66 20.87
CA GLY A 63 19.52 2.23 20.83
C GLY A 63 20.54 1.36 21.54
N THR A 64 21.71 1.20 20.92
CA THR A 64 22.85 0.51 21.53
C THR A 64 23.65 1.51 22.37
N PRO A 65 23.81 1.28 23.68
CA PRO A 65 24.58 2.18 24.53
C PRO A 65 26.08 2.03 24.26
N GLN A 66 26.76 3.15 24.07
CA GLN A 66 28.20 3.21 24.03
C GLN A 66 28.72 3.76 25.35
N TRP A 67 29.53 2.93 26.00
CA TRP A 67 30.09 3.21 27.32
C TRP A 67 31.47 3.83 27.19
N ALA A 68 31.75 4.85 27.99
CA ALA A 68 33.11 5.32 28.25
C ALA A 68 33.19 5.89 29.67
N ASN A 69 34.34 5.72 30.33
CA ASN A 69 34.55 6.08 31.73
C ASN A 69 33.46 5.51 32.67
N ASN A 70 33.10 4.23 32.49
CA ASN A 70 32.09 3.52 33.27
C ASN A 70 30.69 4.15 33.29
N LYS A 71 30.35 4.94 32.26
CA LYS A 71 29.04 5.57 32.08
C LYS A 71 28.60 5.45 30.63
N ILE A 72 27.28 5.42 30.39
CA ILE A 72 26.73 5.60 29.04
C ILE A 72 27.06 7.03 28.61
N LYS A 73 27.75 7.17 27.48
CA LYS A 73 28.15 8.47 26.92
C LYS A 73 27.43 8.79 25.62
N ARG A 74 26.96 7.78 24.92
CA ARG A 74 26.23 7.91 23.66
C ARG A 74 25.27 6.74 23.51
N GLN A 75 24.19 6.97 22.78
CA GLN A 75 23.27 5.93 22.34
C GLN A 75 23.15 6.06 20.82
N THR A 76 23.42 4.98 20.09
CA THR A 76 23.31 4.94 18.62
C THR A 76 22.06 4.16 18.23
N HIS A 77 21.25 4.72 17.34
CA HIS A 77 20.05 4.06 16.83
C HIS A 77 20.31 3.53 15.42
N GLY A 78 19.76 2.35 15.11
CA GLY A 78 19.75 1.81 13.75
C GLY A 78 18.87 2.65 12.83
N LYS A 79 19.06 2.52 11.52
CA LYS A 79 18.10 3.07 10.55
C LYS A 79 16.81 2.27 10.62
N MET A 80 15.67 2.92 10.40
CA MET A 80 14.40 2.22 10.26
C MET A 80 14.43 1.34 9.01
N ALA A 81 13.83 0.15 9.11
CA ALA A 81 13.70 -0.81 8.01
C ALA A 81 12.29 -1.42 8.09
N PRO A 82 11.26 -0.66 7.70
CA PRO A 82 9.88 -1.09 7.88
C PRO A 82 9.53 -2.31 7.03
N GLU A 83 8.78 -3.22 7.62
CA GLU A 83 8.15 -4.33 6.91
C GLU A 83 6.66 -4.37 7.27
N VAL A 84 5.82 -4.60 6.27
CA VAL A 84 4.37 -4.73 6.45
C VAL A 84 3.93 -6.15 6.09
N ALA A 85 3.44 -6.89 7.08
CA ALA A 85 2.77 -8.16 6.85
C ALA A 85 1.28 -7.91 6.63
N ILE A 86 0.79 -8.23 5.43
CA ILE A 86 -0.57 -7.90 4.98
C ILE A 86 -1.32 -9.18 4.66
N THR A 87 -2.57 -9.27 5.10
CA THR A 87 -3.49 -10.34 4.68
C THR A 87 -4.63 -9.73 3.89
N MET A 88 -4.81 -10.17 2.65
CA MET A 88 -5.79 -9.63 1.72
C MET A 88 -6.85 -10.68 1.37
N LEU A 89 -8.10 -10.23 1.34
CA LEU A 89 -9.25 -10.98 0.83
C LEU A 89 -9.49 -10.57 -0.64
N ASP A 90 -9.73 -11.57 -1.48
CA ASP A 90 -10.18 -11.45 -2.88
C ASP A 90 -9.45 -10.42 -3.77
N MET A 91 -8.13 -10.24 -3.56
CA MET A 91 -7.33 -9.37 -4.41
C MET A 91 -7.38 -9.82 -5.88
N PRO A 92 -7.55 -8.91 -6.86
CA PRO A 92 -7.58 -9.31 -8.26
C PRO A 92 -6.28 -10.02 -8.66
N PHE A 93 -6.40 -11.21 -9.23
CA PHE A 93 -5.23 -12.02 -9.60
C PHE A 93 -4.20 -11.25 -10.43
N LYS A 94 -4.64 -10.55 -11.50
CA LYS A 94 -3.72 -9.78 -12.36
C LYS A 94 -3.01 -8.66 -11.62
N LEU A 95 -3.68 -7.99 -10.67
CA LEU A 95 -3.08 -6.95 -9.84
C LEU A 95 -1.98 -7.55 -8.97
N LEU A 96 -2.31 -8.62 -8.25
CA LEU A 96 -1.38 -9.32 -7.37
C LEU A 96 -0.13 -9.81 -8.14
N GLN A 97 -0.30 -10.39 -9.31
CA GLN A 97 0.82 -10.84 -10.14
C GLN A 97 1.75 -9.68 -10.54
N LYS A 98 1.19 -8.54 -10.97
CA LYS A 98 1.98 -7.36 -11.31
C LYS A 98 2.75 -6.82 -10.10
N LEU A 99 2.11 -6.65 -8.95
CA LEU A 99 2.76 -6.15 -7.73
C LEU A 99 3.91 -7.05 -7.25
N LYS A 100 3.79 -8.37 -7.45
CA LYS A 100 4.86 -9.34 -7.13
C LYS A 100 5.98 -9.39 -8.16
N GLY A 101 5.85 -8.73 -9.30
CA GLY A 101 6.84 -8.75 -10.39
C GLY A 101 6.72 -9.96 -11.32
N TYR A 102 5.55 -10.60 -11.38
CA TYR A 102 5.29 -11.62 -12.39
C TYR A 102 4.94 -10.95 -13.72
N VAL A 103 5.37 -11.56 -14.82
CA VAL A 103 5.12 -11.10 -16.18
C VAL A 103 4.29 -12.15 -16.91
N THR A 104 3.29 -11.68 -17.67
CA THR A 104 2.44 -12.58 -18.46
C THR A 104 3.13 -13.07 -19.73
N ASP A 105 2.89 -14.32 -20.10
CA ASP A 105 3.32 -14.89 -21.38
C ASP A 105 2.37 -14.56 -22.56
N GLY A 106 1.28 -13.83 -22.31
CA GLY A 106 0.23 -13.52 -23.27
C GLY A 106 -0.71 -14.68 -23.61
N LYS A 107 -0.51 -15.86 -22.99
CA LYS A 107 -1.29 -17.09 -23.18
C LYS A 107 -2.08 -17.48 -21.92
N GLY A 108 -2.07 -16.62 -20.90
CA GLY A 108 -2.74 -16.82 -19.62
C GLY A 108 -1.79 -17.24 -18.48
N GLY A 109 -0.53 -17.53 -18.78
CA GLY A 109 0.51 -17.81 -17.79
C GLY A 109 1.14 -16.54 -17.25
N TRP A 110 1.63 -16.61 -16.01
CA TRP A 110 2.42 -15.58 -15.35
C TRP A 110 3.63 -16.24 -14.70
N VAL A 111 4.83 -15.70 -14.94
CA VAL A 111 6.07 -16.21 -14.37
C VAL A 111 6.81 -15.08 -13.69
N LEU A 112 7.41 -15.35 -12.54
CA LEU A 112 8.23 -14.38 -11.83
C LEU A 112 9.37 -13.94 -12.75
N SER A 113 9.48 -12.64 -12.99
CA SER A 113 10.59 -12.09 -13.76
C SER A 113 11.90 -12.36 -13.04
N SER A 114 12.94 -12.75 -13.77
CA SER A 114 14.30 -12.81 -13.22
C SER A 114 14.98 -11.43 -13.15
N ALA A 115 14.29 -10.37 -13.61
CA ALA A 115 14.73 -8.99 -13.47
C ALA A 115 14.37 -8.43 -12.08
N ASN A 116 14.62 -7.13 -11.89
CA ASN A 116 14.25 -6.43 -10.66
C ASN A 116 12.75 -6.50 -10.40
N LYS A 117 12.38 -6.57 -9.12
CA LYS A 117 10.99 -6.45 -8.71
C LYS A 117 10.50 -5.01 -8.93
N PRO A 118 9.19 -4.82 -9.19
CA PRO A 118 8.64 -3.49 -9.37
C PRO A 118 8.77 -2.65 -8.10
N HIS A 119 8.95 -1.35 -8.28
CA HIS A 119 8.87 -0.36 -7.20
C HIS A 119 7.41 -0.15 -6.82
N VAL A 120 7.00 -0.74 -5.70
CA VAL A 120 5.61 -0.66 -5.23
C VAL A 120 5.48 0.46 -4.21
N ALA A 121 4.61 1.42 -4.50
CA ALA A 121 4.13 2.40 -3.53
C ALA A 121 2.86 1.88 -2.85
N MET A 122 2.71 2.17 -1.56
CA MET A 122 1.60 1.70 -0.74
C MET A 122 1.14 2.79 0.23
N LEU A 123 -0.18 2.92 0.39
CA LEU A 123 -0.81 3.77 1.40
C LEU A 123 -1.84 2.96 2.16
N ILE A 124 -1.73 2.93 3.48
CA ILE A 124 -2.67 2.29 4.38
C ILE A 124 -3.48 3.40 5.06
N LYS A 125 -4.81 3.25 5.06
CA LYS A 125 -5.71 4.12 5.84
C LYS A 125 -6.37 3.33 6.96
N SER A 126 -6.35 3.87 8.17
CA SER A 126 -7.04 3.31 9.33
C SER A 126 -7.80 4.38 10.11
N THR A 127 -8.77 3.96 10.93
CA THR A 127 -9.50 4.86 11.83
C THR A 127 -8.88 4.81 13.23
N GLY A 128 -8.64 5.97 13.85
CA GLY A 128 -8.26 6.05 15.25
C GLY A 128 -9.44 5.84 16.19
N PHE A 129 -9.18 5.54 17.46
CA PHE A 129 -10.24 5.46 18.50
C PHE A 129 -10.95 6.81 18.75
N ASP A 130 -10.37 7.90 18.26
CA ASP A 130 -10.95 9.24 18.19
C ASP A 130 -11.92 9.43 17.01
N GLY A 131 -12.01 8.44 16.12
CA GLY A 131 -12.85 8.48 14.92
C GLY A 131 -12.22 9.19 13.73
N GLU A 132 -10.96 9.63 13.85
CA GLU A 132 -10.25 10.37 12.81
C GLU A 132 -9.42 9.43 11.92
N ASP A 133 -9.02 9.91 10.74
CA ASP A 133 -8.27 9.12 9.77
C ASP A 133 -6.75 9.23 9.97
N TYR A 134 -6.07 8.09 9.92
CA TYR A 134 -4.61 7.95 10.01
C TYR A 134 -4.06 7.21 8.81
N PHE A 135 -2.91 7.68 8.31
CA PHE A 135 -2.30 7.21 7.09
C PHE A 135 -0.85 6.80 7.30
N GLU A 136 -0.49 5.65 6.75
CA GLU A 136 0.88 5.13 6.71
C GLU A 136 1.29 4.95 5.25
N GLY A 137 2.24 5.77 4.79
CA GLY A 137 2.66 5.81 3.39
C GLY A 137 4.09 5.32 3.18
N PHE A 138 4.23 4.55 2.11
CA PHE A 138 5.48 3.96 1.65
C PHE A 138 5.62 4.30 0.16
N ALA A 139 6.56 5.17 -0.19
CA ALA A 139 6.74 5.61 -1.57
C ALA A 139 7.52 4.61 -2.42
N ASN A 140 8.16 3.60 -1.82
CA ASN A 140 8.92 2.58 -2.54
C ASN A 140 9.10 1.33 -1.68
N GLY A 141 9.06 0.16 -2.31
CA GLY A 141 9.26 -1.11 -1.65
C GLY A 141 9.02 -2.29 -2.57
N GLU A 142 9.22 -3.48 -2.04
CA GLU A 142 9.01 -4.74 -2.76
C GLU A 142 7.95 -5.59 -2.05
N LEU A 143 7.03 -6.16 -2.83
CA LEU A 143 5.95 -7.00 -2.32
C LEU A 143 6.17 -8.48 -2.68
N ILE A 144 6.29 -9.37 -1.70
CA ILE A 144 6.33 -10.82 -1.90
C ILE A 144 5.05 -11.49 -1.41
N GLU A 145 4.74 -12.64 -2.00
CA GLU A 145 3.85 -13.64 -1.41
C GLU A 145 4.74 -14.81 -1.00
N PRO A 146 5.08 -14.95 0.30
CA PRO A 146 6.04 -15.95 0.76
C PRO A 146 5.57 -17.39 0.55
N GLY A 147 4.25 -17.58 0.44
CA GLY A 147 3.62 -18.85 0.08
C GLY A 147 2.11 -18.72 0.11
N HIS A 148 1.43 -19.73 -0.44
CA HIS A 148 -0.02 -19.90 -0.35
C HIS A 148 -0.35 -21.36 -0.12
N THR A 149 -1.55 -21.60 0.38
CA THR A 149 -2.07 -22.93 0.69
C THR A 149 -3.34 -23.19 -0.10
N HIS A 150 -3.53 -24.44 -0.53
CA HIS A 150 -4.77 -24.90 -1.15
C HIS A 150 -5.33 -26.05 -0.30
N GLY A 151 -6.59 -25.94 0.11
CA GLY A 151 -7.30 -26.95 0.87
C GLY A 151 -8.31 -27.70 0.01
N THR A 152 -8.61 -28.95 0.38
CA THR A 152 -9.71 -29.70 -0.23
C THR A 152 -10.98 -29.44 0.56
N ASP A 153 -12.04 -28.98 -0.12
CA ASP A 153 -13.36 -28.85 0.50
C ASP A 153 -13.86 -30.17 1.06
N THR A 154 -14.57 -30.10 2.17
CA THR A 154 -15.20 -31.26 2.81
C THR A 154 -16.71 -31.10 2.80
N THR A 155 -17.37 -31.18 3.96
CA THR A 155 -18.74 -30.71 4.10
C THR A 155 -18.82 -29.18 4.10
N ASN A 156 -17.71 -28.53 4.46
CA ASN A 156 -17.54 -27.08 4.42
C ASN A 156 -16.44 -26.70 3.41
N GLU A 157 -16.56 -25.50 2.86
CA GLU A 157 -15.54 -24.84 2.04
C GLU A 157 -14.27 -24.56 2.86
N THR A 158 -13.10 -24.64 2.22
CA THR A 158 -11.80 -24.32 2.84
C THR A 158 -11.16 -23.10 2.19
N ASP A 159 -11.39 -21.93 2.80
CA ASP A 159 -10.89 -20.66 2.28
C ASP A 159 -9.40 -20.43 2.60
N ALA A 160 -8.71 -19.75 1.69
CA ALA A 160 -7.34 -19.29 1.88
C ALA A 160 -7.19 -17.84 1.45
N ASN A 161 -6.86 -16.97 2.40
CA ASN A 161 -6.56 -15.57 2.13
C ASN A 161 -5.11 -15.40 1.68
N THR A 162 -4.84 -14.34 0.92
CA THR A 162 -3.49 -14.08 0.43
C THR A 162 -2.67 -13.40 1.53
N ALA A 163 -1.57 -14.03 1.93
CA ALA A 163 -0.59 -13.44 2.84
C ALA A 163 0.57 -12.83 2.05
N LEU A 164 0.90 -11.58 2.36
CA LEU A 164 1.91 -10.78 1.68
C LEU A 164 2.91 -10.20 2.67
N THR A 165 4.13 -9.96 2.20
CA THR A 165 5.14 -9.19 2.94
C THR A 165 5.65 -8.08 2.05
N TYR A 166 5.52 -6.85 2.52
CA TYR A 166 6.06 -5.66 1.89
C TYR A 166 7.31 -5.21 2.65
N SER A 167 8.44 -5.10 1.95
CA SER A 167 9.67 -4.55 2.52
C SER A 167 9.86 -3.12 2.00
N ALA A 168 9.81 -2.14 2.90
CA ALA A 168 9.91 -0.74 2.54
C ALA A 168 11.35 -0.35 2.17
N LEU A 169 11.48 0.45 1.13
CA LEU A 169 12.74 1.01 0.65
C LEU A 169 12.68 2.54 0.75
N VAL A 170 13.84 3.18 0.73
CA VAL A 170 13.88 4.64 0.64
C VAL A 170 13.22 5.09 -0.68
N PRO A 171 12.50 6.24 -0.69
CA PRO A 171 11.91 6.76 -1.90
C PRO A 171 12.94 6.98 -2.99
N ILE A 172 12.56 6.74 -4.24
CA ILE A 172 13.42 6.98 -5.42
C ILE A 172 13.63 8.49 -5.61
N ASP A 173 12.58 9.30 -5.43
CA ASP A 173 12.70 10.76 -5.41
C ASP A 173 13.32 11.21 -4.08
N ASN A 174 14.48 11.86 -4.16
CA ASN A 174 15.26 12.27 -3.00
C ASN A 174 14.69 13.45 -2.21
N LYS A 175 13.55 14.00 -2.64
CA LYS A 175 12.92 15.19 -2.04
C LYS A 175 11.74 14.87 -1.14
N ILE A 176 11.26 13.62 -1.13
CA ILE A 176 10.11 13.20 -0.33
C ILE A 176 10.56 12.35 0.85
N PHE A 177 9.74 12.36 1.90
CA PHE A 177 10.00 11.70 3.19
C PHE A 177 11.36 12.07 3.79
N VAL A 178 11.69 13.37 3.73
CA VAL A 178 12.93 13.90 4.26
C VAL A 178 12.74 14.36 5.70
N ASP A 179 13.62 13.93 6.60
CA ASP A 179 13.61 14.33 8.01
C ASP A 179 14.13 15.78 8.22
N ASP A 180 14.08 16.25 9.46
CA ASP A 180 14.54 17.58 9.88
C ASP A 180 16.03 17.85 9.58
N LYS A 181 16.80 16.82 9.23
CA LYS A 181 18.23 16.85 8.95
C LYS A 181 18.56 16.56 7.49
N GLY A 182 17.55 16.44 6.62
CA GLY A 182 17.78 16.20 5.20
C GLY A 182 17.98 14.73 4.81
N ASN A 183 17.73 13.77 5.70
CA ASN A 183 17.84 12.34 5.37
C ASN A 183 16.48 11.78 4.96
N GLN A 184 16.46 10.99 3.88
CA GLN A 184 15.27 10.28 3.48
C GLN A 184 14.94 9.13 4.43
N GLN A 185 13.64 8.94 4.66
CA GLN A 185 13.06 7.86 5.42
C GLN A 185 12.18 7.00 4.50
N PRO A 186 12.11 5.68 4.71
CA PRO A 186 11.30 4.75 3.90
C PRO A 186 9.79 4.85 4.13
N MET A 187 9.35 5.60 5.14
CA MET A 187 7.94 5.74 5.51
C MET A 187 7.66 7.13 6.05
N LYS A 188 6.43 7.60 5.86
CA LYS A 188 5.88 8.79 6.51
C LYS A 188 4.45 8.49 6.99
N MET A 189 4.06 9.12 8.09
CA MET A 189 2.72 8.98 8.68
C MET A 189 2.02 10.33 8.66
N TRP A 190 0.70 10.30 8.58
CA TRP A 190 -0.16 11.49 8.66
C TRP A 190 -1.38 11.20 9.53
N ALA A 191 -1.84 12.23 10.24
CA ALA A 191 -3.17 12.26 10.81
C ALA A 191 -4.00 13.32 10.09
N SER A 192 -5.27 13.02 9.80
CA SER A 192 -6.21 13.97 9.20
C SER A 192 -6.48 15.21 10.04
N THR A 193 -6.17 15.15 11.35
CA THR A 193 -6.30 16.25 12.30
C THR A 193 -5.09 17.17 12.38
N ASP A 194 -3.94 16.77 11.81
CA ASP A 194 -2.71 17.56 11.90
C ASP A 194 -2.81 18.87 11.12
N GLU A 195 -2.31 19.95 11.73
CA GLU A 195 -2.27 21.26 11.06
C GLU A 195 -1.36 21.20 9.83
N GLY A 196 -1.94 21.43 8.66
CA GLY A 196 -1.24 21.35 7.37
C GLY A 196 -1.34 20.00 6.67
N PHE A 197 -2.15 19.07 7.16
CA PHE A 197 -2.52 17.89 6.38
C PHE A 197 -3.28 18.29 5.12
N GLU A 198 -2.75 17.88 3.97
CA GLU A 198 -3.36 18.05 2.66
C GLU A 198 -3.33 16.70 1.94
N GLU A 199 -4.51 16.11 1.71
CA GLU A 199 -4.64 14.77 1.12
C GLU A 199 -3.95 14.69 -0.26
N GLU A 200 -4.11 15.70 -1.11
CA GLU A 200 -3.44 15.76 -2.42
C GLU A 200 -1.90 15.73 -2.27
N SER A 201 -1.36 16.41 -1.26
CA SER A 201 0.09 16.43 -1.02
C SER A 201 0.59 15.06 -0.56
N MET A 202 -0.15 14.40 0.34
CA MET A 202 0.15 13.03 0.76
C MET A 202 0.15 12.07 -0.43
N TYR A 203 -0.90 12.07 -1.24
CA TYR A 203 -0.99 11.22 -2.44
C TYR A 203 0.14 11.51 -3.44
N SER A 204 0.47 12.78 -3.66
CA SER A 204 1.57 13.18 -4.53
C SER A 204 2.92 12.69 -4.00
N GLU A 205 3.17 12.75 -2.69
CA GLU A 205 4.40 12.22 -2.09
C GLU A 205 4.46 10.69 -2.19
N VAL A 206 3.40 9.96 -1.84
CA VAL A 206 3.41 8.49 -1.82
C VAL A 206 3.46 7.92 -3.24
N PHE A 207 2.68 8.47 -4.16
CA PHE A 207 2.48 7.92 -5.51
C PHE A 207 3.12 8.81 -6.59
N GLY A 208 4.35 9.27 -6.37
CA GLY A 208 5.21 9.80 -7.46
C GLY A 208 4.65 10.99 -8.24
N GLY A 209 3.85 11.85 -7.60
CA GLY A 209 3.19 13.00 -8.22
C GLY A 209 1.72 12.79 -8.61
N PHE A 210 1.09 11.70 -8.16
CA PHE A 210 -0.35 11.50 -8.33
C PHE A 210 -1.16 12.65 -7.75
N LYS A 211 -2.24 12.99 -8.44
CA LYS A 211 -3.22 13.98 -8.01
C LYS A 211 -4.61 13.35 -8.13
N PRO A 212 -5.34 13.13 -7.03
CA PRO A 212 -6.72 12.70 -7.11
C PRO A 212 -7.54 13.74 -7.89
N ASN A 213 -8.45 13.29 -8.77
CA ASN A 213 -9.32 14.21 -9.48
C ASN A 213 -10.26 14.90 -8.49
N ALA A 214 -10.49 16.20 -8.67
CA ALA A 214 -11.43 16.94 -7.84
C ALA A 214 -12.85 16.35 -7.97
N GLY A 215 -13.32 15.66 -6.93
CA GLY A 215 -14.64 15.03 -6.87
C GLY A 215 -14.63 13.50 -6.77
N ASP A 216 -13.50 12.87 -7.07
CA ASP A 216 -13.31 11.44 -6.81
C ASP A 216 -12.85 11.30 -5.35
N ASN A 217 -13.78 11.04 -4.43
CA ASN A 217 -13.38 10.37 -3.20
C ASN A 217 -12.73 9.06 -3.64
N VAL A 218 -11.41 8.94 -3.47
CA VAL A 218 -10.65 7.73 -3.83
C VAL A 218 -11.24 6.49 -3.14
N SER A 219 -12.07 6.67 -2.12
CA SER A 219 -12.94 5.68 -1.46
C SER A 219 -13.93 4.92 -2.36
N ASN A 220 -14.08 5.26 -3.65
CA ASN A 220 -15.21 4.75 -4.45
C ASN A 220 -14.85 4.18 -5.84
N SER A 221 -13.58 3.83 -6.09
CA SER A 221 -13.19 3.25 -7.40
C SER A 221 -13.51 1.76 -7.52
N SER A 222 -14.78 1.37 -7.40
CA SER A 222 -15.25 0.09 -7.93
C SER A 222 -15.40 0.23 -9.46
N SER A 223 -14.39 -0.21 -10.20
CA SER A 223 -14.52 -0.38 -11.65
C SER A 223 -15.46 -1.56 -11.93
N ALA A 224 -16.77 -1.31 -11.85
CA ALA A 224 -17.80 -2.21 -12.34
C ALA A 224 -17.67 -2.31 -13.88
N THR A 225 -17.05 -3.38 -14.37
CA THR A 225 -17.22 -3.78 -15.77
C THR A 225 -18.66 -4.27 -15.95
N ASP A 226 -19.52 -3.37 -16.43
CA ASP A 226 -20.88 -3.67 -16.87
C ASP A 226 -20.83 -4.72 -18.00
N HIS A 227 -21.18 -5.97 -17.68
CA HIS A 227 -21.42 -7.01 -18.67
C HIS A 227 -22.89 -6.92 -19.09
N THR A 228 -23.22 -5.95 -19.94
CA THR A 228 -24.54 -5.90 -20.58
C THR A 228 -24.65 -7.01 -21.62
N THR A 229 -25.21 -8.16 -21.23
CA THR A 229 -25.62 -9.20 -22.19
C THR A 229 -26.90 -8.73 -22.89
N THR A 230 -26.77 -8.14 -24.08
CA THR A 230 -27.91 -7.94 -24.98
C THR A 230 -28.42 -9.30 -25.46
N VAL A 231 -29.60 -9.69 -24.99
CA VAL A 231 -30.36 -10.84 -25.51
C VAL A 231 -30.97 -10.43 -26.86
N PRO A 232 -30.70 -11.11 -27.99
CA PRO A 232 -31.35 -10.78 -29.25
C PRO A 232 -32.81 -11.27 -29.21
N ASN A 233 -33.73 -10.32 -29.30
CA ASN A 233 -35.15 -10.57 -29.48
C ASN A 233 -35.39 -11.10 -30.91
N GLY A 234 -35.56 -12.42 -31.05
CA GLY A 234 -35.95 -13.06 -32.30
C GLY A 234 -37.46 -12.95 -32.50
N ALA A 235 -37.86 -12.07 -33.42
CA ALA A 235 -39.23 -11.87 -33.84
C ALA A 235 -39.80 -13.10 -34.56
N ALA A 236 -41.08 -13.34 -34.30
CA ALA A 236 -41.92 -14.29 -35.02
C ALA A 236 -42.08 -13.90 -36.50
N SER A 237 -42.02 -14.91 -37.36
CA SER A 237 -42.69 -14.97 -38.66
C SER A 237 -43.08 -16.41 -38.95
#